data_AF-R1EAF3-F1
#
_entry.id   AF-R1EAF3-F1
#
_cell.length_a   1.000
_cell.length_b   1.000
_cell.length_c   1.000
_cell.angle_alpha   90.00
_cell.angle_beta   90.00
_cell.angle_gamma   90.00
#
_symmetry.space_group_name_H-M   'P 1'
#
loop_
_entity.id
_entity.type
_entity.pdbx_description
1 polymer ?
#
loop_
_entity_poly.entity_id
_entity_poly.type
_entity_poly.pdbx_seq_one_letter_code
_entity_poly.pdbx_strand_id
1 'polypeptide(L)'
;MRSATVIALSLATLAAASPLDRRATGSSMPAWVCNYFPDYCSSSSSSGSSTTVTETSTDSGTSGSTGSTTTTTAAAAATTTASTSSGTNEWVTLHNDYRAKHVDTNGLTWDADLAAGALEHSKKCVFEHSTGGDYGENLAMGSGLTAKQTVDMWYAEIDDYGSYWGKDDVPMSVMHFTQVVWKGTTKVGCGTYECSDGVLATCRYAPAGNYLGEFAANVGELKSSS
;
A
#
# COMPACT_ATOMS: atom_id res chain seq x y z
N MET A 1 -27.59 -2.23 -23.52
CA MET A 1 -27.67 -2.11 -22.05
C MET A 1 -27.53 -3.52 -21.50
N ARG A 2 -26.33 -3.92 -21.04
CA ARG A 2 -26.10 -5.24 -20.44
C ARG A 2 -25.76 -5.01 -18.98
N SER A 3 -26.65 -5.41 -18.08
CA SER A 3 -26.48 -5.34 -16.63
C SER A 3 -25.33 -6.27 -16.22
N ALA A 4 -24.30 -5.71 -15.59
CA ALA A 4 -23.33 -6.47 -14.83
C ALA A 4 -23.92 -6.70 -13.42
N THR A 5 -24.26 -7.95 -13.12
CA THR A 5 -24.71 -8.36 -11.79
C THR A 5 -23.47 -8.53 -10.91
N VAL A 6 -23.21 -7.55 -10.03
CA VAL A 6 -22.26 -7.70 -8.93
C VAL A 6 -22.95 -8.55 -7.86
N ILE A 7 -22.62 -9.83 -7.78
CA ILE A 7 -23.09 -10.70 -6.70
C ILE A 7 -22.18 -10.43 -5.49
N ALA A 8 -22.70 -9.67 -4.53
CA ALA A 8 -22.15 -9.61 -3.18
C ALA A 8 -22.42 -10.94 -2.48
N LEU A 9 -21.40 -11.79 -2.35
CA LEU A 9 -21.45 -12.93 -1.43
C LEU A 9 -20.96 -12.45 -0.06
N SER A 10 -21.80 -12.65 0.96
CA SER A 10 -21.57 -12.24 2.34
C SER A 10 -21.32 -13.47 3.23
N LEU A 11 -20.33 -13.30 4.11
CA LEU A 11 -19.99 -14.04 5.34
C LEU A 11 -19.08 -15.27 5.27
N ALA A 12 -17.81 -14.97 5.56
CA ALA A 12 -17.02 -15.54 6.66
C ALA A 12 -16.77 -17.06 6.67
N THR A 13 -15.63 -17.47 6.11
CA THR A 13 -14.50 -18.07 6.83
C THR A 13 -13.54 -18.66 5.80
N LEU A 14 -12.48 -17.92 5.51
CA LEU A 14 -11.10 -18.38 5.41
C LEU A 14 -10.35 -17.08 5.12
N ALA A 15 -9.72 -16.52 6.16
CA ALA A 15 -8.63 -15.61 5.93
C ALA A 15 -7.67 -16.35 5.00
N ALA A 16 -7.51 -15.88 3.76
CA ALA A 16 -6.40 -16.31 2.95
C ALA A 16 -5.18 -16.09 3.83
N ALA A 17 -4.52 -17.18 4.20
CA ALA A 17 -3.23 -17.12 4.87
C ALA A 17 -2.31 -16.38 3.91
N SER A 18 -2.23 -15.06 4.09
CA SER A 18 -1.12 -14.27 3.60
C SER A 18 0.15 -14.97 4.13
N PRO A 19 1.31 -14.82 3.50
CA PRO A 19 2.57 -15.38 3.98
C PRO A 19 2.90 -15.08 5.46
N LEU A 20 2.15 -14.16 6.08
CA LEU A 20 2.15 -13.81 7.49
C LEU A 20 1.66 -14.91 8.45
N ASP A 21 0.92 -15.93 8.02
CA ASP A 21 0.59 -17.06 8.90
C ASP A 21 1.82 -17.96 9.17
N ARG A 22 2.92 -17.74 8.43
CA ARG A 22 4.24 -18.30 8.76
C ARG A 22 5.01 -17.49 9.81
N ARG A 23 4.38 -16.54 10.52
CA ARG A 23 5.01 -15.81 11.63
C ARG A 23 4.83 -16.50 12.99
N ALA A 24 3.95 -17.48 13.11
CA ALA A 24 3.77 -18.27 14.34
C ALA A 24 4.82 -19.38 14.52
N THR A 25 5.53 -19.75 13.46
CA THR A 25 6.68 -20.66 13.52
C THR A 25 7.91 -19.81 13.24
N GLY A 26 8.89 -19.73 14.14
CA GLY A 26 10.11 -18.92 14.00
C GLY A 26 11.02 -19.29 12.82
N SER A 27 10.50 -19.23 11.61
CA SER A 27 11.20 -19.43 10.36
C SER A 27 11.62 -18.06 9.85
N SER A 28 12.93 -17.88 9.70
CA SER A 28 13.51 -16.81 8.90
C SER A 28 12.80 -16.71 7.55
N MET A 29 12.66 -15.49 7.01
CA MET A 29 12.16 -15.29 5.65
C MET A 29 12.86 -16.26 4.68
N PRO A 30 12.14 -16.87 3.71
CA PRO A 30 12.74 -17.81 2.77
C PRO A 30 13.98 -17.20 2.10
N ALA A 31 15.06 -17.98 1.99
CA ALA A 31 16.37 -17.50 1.52
C ALA A 31 16.35 -16.78 0.15
N TRP A 32 15.34 -17.02 -0.67
CA TRP A 32 15.17 -16.38 -1.98
C TRP A 32 14.57 -14.96 -1.89
N VAL A 33 13.78 -14.64 -0.86
CA VAL A 33 13.32 -13.26 -0.56
C VAL A 33 14.56 -12.40 -0.34
N CYS A 34 15.58 -12.95 0.32
CA CYS A 34 16.88 -12.30 0.51
C CYS A 34 17.73 -12.21 -0.76
N ASN A 35 17.47 -13.07 -1.77
CA ASN A 35 18.20 -13.08 -3.03
C ASN A 35 17.69 -12.00 -4.00
N TYR A 36 16.38 -11.70 -3.96
CA TYR A 36 15.78 -10.63 -4.76
C TYR A 36 15.63 -9.31 -3.98
N PHE A 37 15.52 -9.37 -2.65
CA PHE A 37 15.33 -8.23 -1.75
C PHE A 37 16.29 -8.31 -0.54
N PRO A 38 17.60 -8.14 -0.75
CA PRO A 38 18.61 -8.32 0.30
C PRO A 38 18.44 -7.41 1.52
N ASP A 39 17.84 -6.23 1.35
CA ASP A 39 17.59 -5.26 2.43
C ASP A 39 16.58 -5.77 3.48
N TYR A 40 15.80 -6.80 3.15
CA TYR A 40 14.71 -7.33 3.99
C TYR A 40 15.19 -8.35 5.01
N CYS A 41 16.31 -9.00 4.70
CA CYS A 41 16.86 -10.08 5.49
C CYS A 41 18.03 -9.64 6.35
N SER A 42 18.48 -8.39 6.21
CA SER A 42 19.49 -7.81 7.06
C SER A 42 18.85 -7.42 8.39
N SER A 43 18.64 -8.40 9.26
CA SER A 43 18.40 -8.15 10.68
C SER A 43 19.52 -7.26 11.19
N SER A 44 19.16 -6.05 11.64
CA SER A 44 20.03 -5.19 12.43
C SER A 44 20.59 -5.98 13.61
N SER A 45 21.83 -6.42 13.49
CA SER A 45 22.64 -6.86 14.63
C SER A 45 22.93 -5.62 15.47
N SER A 46 22.06 -5.38 16.44
CA SER A 46 22.26 -4.42 17.52
C SER A 46 23.49 -4.78 18.34
N SER A 47 24.52 -3.95 18.29
CA SER A 47 25.45 -3.77 19.40
C SER A 47 25.21 -2.37 19.94
N GLY A 48 24.68 -2.32 21.16
CA GLY A 48 24.21 -1.09 21.78
C GLY A 48 25.33 -0.08 22.08
N SER A 49 24.92 1.17 22.22
CA SER A 49 25.54 2.03 23.21
C SER A 49 24.51 3.03 23.72
N SER A 50 24.28 2.93 25.03
CA SER A 50 23.43 3.78 25.85
C SER A 50 24.05 5.17 25.94
N THR A 51 23.25 6.23 25.75
CA THR A 51 23.56 7.51 26.39
C THR A 51 22.27 8.25 26.71
N THR A 52 21.96 8.21 28.00
CA THR A 52 20.98 9.03 28.71
C THR A 52 21.37 10.49 28.64
N VAL A 53 20.43 11.40 28.37
CA VAL A 53 20.46 12.76 28.93
C VAL A 53 19.05 13.32 29.09
N THR A 54 18.90 13.91 30.27
CA THR A 54 17.71 14.27 31.04
C THR A 54 17.05 15.57 30.57
N GLU A 55 15.74 15.66 30.80
CA GLU A 55 14.91 16.86 30.74
C GLU A 55 15.44 18.02 31.61
N THR A 56 15.08 19.25 31.24
CA THR A 56 14.81 20.31 32.23
C THR A 56 13.75 21.26 31.69
N SER A 57 12.65 21.31 32.43
CA SER A 57 11.55 22.27 32.33
C SER A 57 11.90 23.60 33.01
N THR A 58 11.39 24.72 32.49
CA THR A 58 11.12 25.90 33.33
C THR A 58 9.85 26.61 32.86
N ASP A 59 8.86 26.58 33.74
CA ASP A 59 7.62 27.37 33.76
C ASP A 59 7.89 28.83 34.18
N SER A 60 7.04 29.77 33.77
CA SER A 60 6.51 30.88 34.60
C SER A 60 5.65 31.86 33.80
N GLY A 61 4.32 31.76 33.98
CA GLY A 61 3.49 32.81 34.57
C GLY A 61 3.20 34.14 33.84
N THR A 62 1.90 34.36 33.53
CA THR A 62 1.02 35.40 34.15
C THR A 62 0.10 36.15 33.17
N SER A 63 -1.14 36.28 33.66
CA SER A 63 -2.38 36.79 33.07
C SER A 63 -2.46 38.32 32.96
N GLY A 64 -3.29 38.85 32.03
CA GLY A 64 -3.72 40.25 32.08
C GLY A 64 -4.37 40.82 30.82
N SER A 65 -5.70 40.91 30.84
CA SER A 65 -6.66 41.53 29.91
C SER A 65 -6.29 42.90 29.30
N THR A 66 -6.79 43.21 28.10
CA THR A 66 -7.78 44.29 27.78
C THR A 66 -7.57 44.87 26.37
N GLY A 67 -8.68 45.09 25.63
CA GLY A 67 -8.78 46.25 24.74
C GLY A 67 -8.92 45.97 23.24
N SER A 68 -10.15 46.12 22.75
CA SER A 68 -10.51 46.26 21.33
C SER A 68 -9.99 47.59 20.76
N THR A 69 -9.36 47.58 19.57
CA THR A 69 -9.41 48.72 18.64
C THR A 69 -9.18 48.27 17.20
N THR A 70 -10.12 48.66 16.35
CA THR A 70 -10.17 48.51 14.89
C THR A 70 -9.21 49.48 14.19
N THR A 71 -8.35 48.99 13.27
CA THR A 71 -7.98 49.77 12.06
C THR A 71 -7.54 48.88 10.89
N THR A 72 -8.11 49.21 9.75
CA THR A 72 -7.88 48.81 8.35
C THR A 72 -6.40 48.81 7.91
N THR A 73 -5.99 47.89 7.02
CA THR A 73 -5.29 48.17 5.73
C THR A 73 -4.87 46.88 5.00
N ALA A 74 -5.37 46.78 3.75
CA ALA A 74 -4.82 46.18 2.53
C ALA A 74 -3.92 44.91 2.55
N ALA A 75 -4.45 43.89 1.86
CA ALA A 75 -3.80 43.09 0.82
C ALA A 75 -2.28 42.85 0.91
N ALA A 76 -1.93 41.63 1.33
CA ALA A 76 -0.83 40.89 0.74
C ALA A 76 -1.38 39.53 0.32
N ALA A 77 -1.69 39.40 -0.98
CA ALA A 77 -1.88 38.09 -1.59
C ALA A 77 -0.56 37.36 -1.45
N ALA A 78 -0.46 36.47 -0.47
CA ALA A 78 0.58 35.46 -0.44
C ALA A 78 0.30 34.56 -1.63
N THR A 79 0.92 34.88 -2.77
CA THR A 79 1.13 33.94 -3.86
C THR A 79 1.89 32.78 -3.24
N THR A 80 1.14 31.79 -2.76
CA THR A 80 1.67 30.48 -2.48
C THR A 80 2.03 29.97 -3.86
N THR A 81 3.26 30.21 -4.27
CA THR A 81 3.88 29.49 -5.36
C THR A 81 3.65 28.04 -5.01
N ALA A 82 2.67 27.44 -5.68
CA ALA A 82 2.48 26.01 -5.71
C ALA A 82 3.77 25.48 -6.31
N SER A 83 4.71 25.17 -5.43
CA SER A 83 5.83 24.31 -5.75
C SER A 83 5.19 23.01 -6.18
N THR A 84 5.00 22.86 -7.50
CA THR A 84 4.72 21.58 -8.12
C THR A 84 5.90 20.69 -7.79
N SER A 85 5.85 20.04 -6.63
CA SER A 85 6.77 18.96 -6.29
C SER A 85 6.38 17.81 -7.21
N SER A 86 7.00 17.78 -8.39
CA SER A 86 7.15 16.60 -9.23
C SER A 86 8.06 15.57 -8.53
N GLY A 87 7.76 15.26 -7.28
CA GLY A 87 8.34 14.16 -6.52
C GLY A 87 7.43 12.96 -6.70
N THR A 88 7.96 11.90 -7.30
CA THR A 88 7.22 10.66 -7.52
C THR A 88 6.79 10.06 -6.17
N ASN A 89 5.53 9.67 -6.05
CA ASN A 89 5.01 8.99 -4.86
C ASN A 89 5.66 7.59 -4.72
N GLU A 90 6.17 7.25 -3.53
CA GLU A 90 6.88 5.98 -3.28
C GLU A 90 6.07 4.75 -3.69
N TRP A 91 4.77 4.71 -3.38
CA TRP A 91 3.89 3.60 -3.76
C TRP A 91 3.83 3.42 -5.27
N VAL A 92 3.74 4.53 -6.02
CA VAL A 92 3.71 4.50 -7.49
C VAL A 92 5.04 3.98 -8.03
N THR A 93 6.17 4.48 -7.52
CA THR A 93 7.50 4.00 -7.93
C THR A 93 7.62 2.50 -7.74
N LEU A 94 7.29 1.99 -6.55
CA LEU A 94 7.40 0.56 -6.22
C LEU A 94 6.52 -0.32 -7.09
N HIS A 95 5.26 0.08 -7.31
CA HIS A 95 4.38 -0.65 -8.22
C HIS A 95 4.94 -0.65 -9.65
N ASN A 96 5.43 0.50 -10.12
CA ASN A 96 5.92 0.67 -11.48
C ASN A 96 7.22 -0.09 -11.74
N ASP A 97 8.09 -0.23 -10.74
CA ASP A 97 9.30 -1.06 -10.82
C ASP A 97 8.95 -2.53 -11.08
N TYR A 98 7.88 -3.04 -10.48
CA TYR A 98 7.39 -4.39 -10.75
C TYR A 98 6.66 -4.47 -12.08
N ARG A 99 5.72 -3.57 -12.35
CA ARG A 99 4.94 -3.56 -13.59
C ARG A 99 5.84 -3.48 -14.83
N ALA A 100 6.95 -2.75 -14.75
CA ALA A 100 7.93 -2.66 -15.82
C ALA A 100 8.59 -4.01 -16.19
N LYS A 101 8.56 -5.01 -15.30
CA LYS A 101 9.07 -6.37 -15.55
C LYS A 101 8.12 -7.21 -16.41
N HIS A 102 6.86 -6.82 -16.54
CA HIS A 102 5.83 -7.58 -17.23
C HIS A 102 5.56 -7.05 -18.65
N VAL A 103 5.26 -7.95 -19.57
CA VAL A 103 4.85 -7.60 -20.94
C VAL A 103 3.52 -6.85 -20.91
N ASP A 104 3.39 -5.82 -21.74
CA ASP A 104 2.17 -5.01 -21.90
C ASP A 104 1.55 -4.41 -20.63
N THR A 105 2.32 -4.25 -19.56
CA THR A 105 1.84 -3.65 -18.30
C THR A 105 2.35 -2.22 -18.13
N ASN A 106 1.47 -1.23 -18.35
CA ASN A 106 1.79 0.19 -18.22
C ASN A 106 1.94 0.62 -16.76
N GLY A 107 2.72 1.67 -16.48
CA GLY A 107 2.83 2.25 -15.14
C GLY A 107 1.52 2.86 -14.62
N LEU A 108 1.37 2.88 -13.30
CA LEU A 108 0.28 3.53 -12.56
C LEU A 108 0.62 5.00 -12.29
N THR A 109 -0.43 5.79 -12.08
CA THR A 109 -0.34 7.14 -11.52
C THR A 109 -0.95 7.19 -10.12
N TRP A 110 -0.49 8.12 -9.28
CA TRP A 110 -1.08 8.35 -7.97
C TRP A 110 -2.48 8.96 -8.10
N ASP A 111 -3.42 8.47 -7.30
CA ASP A 111 -4.75 9.06 -7.15
C ASP A 111 -5.01 9.40 -5.68
N ALA A 112 -5.23 10.69 -5.41
CA ALA A 112 -5.34 11.20 -4.06
C ALA A 112 -6.66 10.78 -3.37
N ASP A 113 -7.74 10.58 -4.14
CA ASP A 113 -9.04 10.19 -3.59
C ASP A 113 -9.01 8.71 -3.18
N LEU A 114 -8.40 7.85 -4.01
CA LEU A 114 -8.13 6.46 -3.64
C LEU A 114 -7.28 6.37 -2.37
N ALA A 115 -6.24 7.21 -2.26
CA ALA A 115 -5.35 7.23 -1.11
C ALA A 115 -6.04 7.70 0.18
N ALA A 116 -6.86 8.76 0.09
CA ALA A 116 -7.65 9.23 1.21
C ALA A 116 -8.60 8.13 1.70
N GLY A 117 -9.31 7.46 0.78
CA GLY A 117 -10.19 6.34 1.13
C GLY A 117 -9.45 5.14 1.73
N ALA A 118 -8.27 4.81 1.20
CA ALA A 118 -7.43 3.74 1.72
C ALA A 118 -6.93 4.04 3.14
N LEU A 119 -6.53 5.29 3.41
CA LEU A 119 -6.13 5.74 4.75
C LEU A 119 -7.30 5.67 5.74
N GLU A 120 -8.48 6.16 5.34
CA GLU A 120 -9.68 6.08 6.19
C GLU A 120 -10.08 4.65 6.50
N HIS A 121 -9.81 3.70 5.59
CA HIS A 121 -10.00 2.29 5.87
C HIS A 121 -8.95 1.74 6.84
N SER A 122 -7.66 2.00 6.62
CA SER A 122 -6.58 1.54 7.51
C SER A 122 -6.76 2.04 8.95
N LYS A 123 -7.28 3.26 9.15
CA LYS A 123 -7.61 3.83 10.47
C LYS A 123 -8.61 3.01 11.29
N LYS A 124 -9.41 2.15 10.66
CA LYS A 124 -10.36 1.28 11.36
C LYS A 124 -9.66 0.14 12.08
N CYS A 125 -8.41 -0.17 11.73
CA CYS A 125 -7.65 -1.28 12.31
C CYS A 125 -8.36 -2.64 12.22
N VAL A 126 -9.07 -2.88 11.11
CA VAL A 126 -9.67 -4.17 10.81
C VAL A 126 -9.02 -4.73 9.56
N PHE A 127 -8.37 -5.90 9.69
CA PHE A 127 -7.72 -6.58 8.58
C PHE A 127 -8.74 -7.33 7.72
N GLU A 128 -9.62 -6.56 7.08
CA GLU A 128 -10.65 -7.02 6.15
C GLU A 128 -10.82 -6.03 5.00
N HIS A 129 -11.25 -6.51 3.84
CA HIS A 129 -11.57 -5.63 2.71
C HIS A 129 -12.72 -4.69 3.05
N SER A 130 -12.60 -3.45 2.59
CA SER A 130 -13.66 -2.46 2.70
C SER A 130 -14.89 -2.87 1.88
N THR A 131 -16.07 -2.49 2.36
CA THR A 131 -17.33 -2.73 1.64
C THR A 131 -17.74 -1.48 0.86
N GLY A 132 -18.11 -1.68 -0.41
CA GLY A 132 -18.62 -0.60 -1.26
C GLY A 132 -17.50 0.26 -1.86
N GLY A 133 -17.53 0.43 -3.17
CA GLY A 133 -16.51 1.12 -3.93
C GLY A 133 -16.37 0.55 -5.34
N ASP A 134 -15.92 1.39 -6.27
CA ASP A 134 -15.55 0.98 -7.62
C ASP A 134 -14.02 1.02 -7.75
N TYR A 135 -13.36 0.16 -6.98
CA TYR A 135 -11.90 0.02 -6.91
C TYR A 135 -11.52 -1.41 -6.53
N GLY A 136 -10.33 -1.84 -6.95
CA GLY A 136 -9.66 -3.00 -6.38
C GLY A 136 -8.99 -2.62 -5.06
N GLU A 137 -8.67 -3.58 -4.20
CA GLU A 137 -8.05 -3.33 -2.91
C GLU A 137 -7.07 -4.44 -2.53
N ASN A 138 -5.86 -4.07 -2.12
CA ASN A 138 -4.90 -4.96 -1.48
C ASN A 138 -4.69 -4.51 -0.03
N LEU A 139 -4.52 -5.48 0.87
CA LEU A 139 -4.28 -5.26 2.29
C LEU A 139 -3.01 -5.97 2.75
N ALA A 140 -2.31 -5.37 3.70
CA ALA A 140 -1.22 -6.00 4.42
C ALA A 140 -1.19 -5.51 5.86
N MET A 141 -0.79 -6.38 6.80
CA MET A 141 -0.62 -5.99 8.20
C MET A 141 0.70 -6.53 8.74
N GLY A 142 1.46 -5.71 9.47
CA GLY A 142 2.71 -6.18 10.06
C GLY A 142 3.40 -5.13 10.91
N SER A 143 4.29 -5.59 11.80
CA SER A 143 5.08 -4.71 12.65
C SER A 143 6.05 -3.87 11.81
N GLY A 144 5.95 -2.54 11.90
CA GLY A 144 6.87 -1.62 11.20
C GLY A 144 6.83 -1.73 9.68
N LEU A 145 5.70 -2.17 9.11
CA LEU A 145 5.58 -2.46 7.68
C LEU A 145 5.78 -1.18 6.84
N THR A 146 6.80 -1.17 5.99
CA THR A 146 7.06 -0.09 5.04
C THR A 146 6.25 -0.25 3.75
N ALA A 147 6.17 0.82 2.95
CA ALA A 147 5.55 0.76 1.63
C ALA A 147 6.26 -0.25 0.72
N LYS A 148 7.60 -0.21 0.70
CA LYS A 148 8.42 -1.21 0.01
C LYS A 148 8.07 -2.62 0.49
N GLN A 149 7.99 -2.83 1.80
CA GLN A 149 7.72 -4.17 2.34
C GLN A 149 6.36 -4.72 1.95
N THR A 150 5.38 -3.84 1.94
CA THR A 150 4.02 -4.13 1.53
C THR A 150 3.96 -4.58 0.07
N VAL A 151 4.51 -3.79 -0.86
CA VAL A 151 4.43 -4.07 -2.30
C VAL A 151 5.26 -5.30 -2.67
N ASP A 152 6.44 -5.47 -2.07
CA ASP A 152 7.26 -6.67 -2.29
C ASP A 152 6.53 -7.95 -1.86
N MET A 153 5.85 -7.94 -0.71
CA MET A 153 5.09 -9.09 -0.23
C MET A 153 3.92 -9.44 -1.15
N TRP A 154 3.19 -8.44 -1.64
CA TRP A 154 2.11 -8.67 -2.60
C TRP A 154 2.64 -9.21 -3.92
N TYR A 155 3.73 -8.66 -4.43
CA TYR A 155 4.34 -9.12 -5.68
C TYR A 155 4.91 -10.53 -5.57
N ALA A 156 5.43 -10.91 -4.40
CA ALA A 156 6.02 -12.23 -4.14
C ALA A 156 5.07 -13.41 -4.41
N GLU A 157 3.75 -13.20 -4.46
CA GLU A 157 2.80 -14.25 -4.86
C GLU A 157 2.98 -14.69 -6.34
N ILE A 158 3.76 -13.97 -7.15
CA ILE A 158 4.17 -14.40 -8.49
C ILE A 158 4.80 -15.80 -8.49
N ASP A 159 5.45 -16.21 -7.40
CA ASP A 159 6.09 -17.51 -7.28
C ASP A 159 5.09 -18.67 -7.35
N ASP A 160 3.88 -18.44 -6.85
CA ASP A 160 2.76 -19.38 -6.95
C ASP A 160 2.00 -19.20 -8.28
N TYR A 161 2.31 -18.17 -9.07
CA TYR A 161 1.60 -17.85 -10.32
C TYR A 161 2.05 -18.68 -11.52
N GLY A 162 3.23 -19.32 -11.49
CA GLY A 162 3.90 -19.88 -12.67
C GLY A 162 3.07 -20.83 -13.55
N SER A 163 2.15 -21.60 -12.96
CA SER A 163 1.29 -22.53 -13.72
C SER A 163 0.03 -21.88 -14.31
N TYR A 164 -0.18 -20.58 -14.08
CA TYR A 164 -1.41 -19.84 -14.38
C TYR A 164 -1.25 -18.80 -15.49
N TRP A 165 -0.04 -18.60 -16.03
CA TRP A 165 0.16 -17.73 -17.19
C TRP A 165 -0.78 -18.09 -18.35
N GLY A 166 -1.47 -17.08 -18.88
CA GLY A 166 -2.44 -17.23 -19.96
C GLY A 166 -3.74 -17.95 -19.57
N LYS A 167 -4.03 -18.13 -18.27
CA LYS A 167 -5.28 -18.73 -17.77
C LYS A 167 -6.16 -17.69 -17.08
N ASP A 168 -7.46 -17.91 -17.16
CA ASP A 168 -8.47 -17.08 -16.48
C ASP A 168 -8.89 -17.60 -15.11
N ASP A 169 -8.56 -18.85 -14.79
CA ASP A 169 -8.79 -19.46 -13.50
C ASP A 169 -7.49 -19.50 -12.70
N VAL A 170 -7.47 -18.76 -11.59
CA VAL A 170 -6.29 -18.55 -10.75
C VAL A 170 -6.69 -18.61 -9.27
N PRO A 171 -5.82 -19.10 -8.38
CA PRO A 171 -6.16 -19.31 -6.98
C PRO A 171 -6.23 -17.97 -6.22
N MET A 172 -6.96 -17.93 -5.10
CA MET A 172 -7.03 -16.71 -4.27
C MET A 172 -5.67 -16.29 -3.69
N SER A 173 -4.71 -17.21 -3.58
CA SER A 173 -3.38 -16.96 -3.00
C SER A 173 -2.49 -16.05 -3.85
N VAL A 174 -2.90 -15.70 -5.07
CA VAL A 174 -2.12 -14.83 -5.98
C VAL A 174 -2.80 -13.48 -6.28
N MET A 175 -3.89 -13.18 -5.55
CA MET A 175 -4.74 -12.02 -5.85
C MET A 175 -4.09 -10.67 -5.58
N HIS A 176 -3.14 -10.58 -4.66
CA HIS A 176 -2.42 -9.33 -4.45
C HIS A 176 -1.44 -9.08 -5.60
N PHE A 177 -0.70 -10.11 -6.01
CA PHE A 177 0.20 -10.04 -7.17
C PHE A 177 -0.57 -9.63 -8.42
N THR A 178 -1.65 -10.33 -8.76
CA THR A 178 -2.40 -10.07 -9.99
C THR A 178 -2.96 -8.65 -10.03
N GLN A 179 -3.37 -8.10 -8.87
CA GLN A 179 -3.80 -6.69 -8.79
C GLN A 179 -2.63 -5.72 -9.01
N VAL A 180 -1.46 -5.96 -8.41
CA VAL A 180 -0.26 -5.10 -8.60
C VAL A 180 0.09 -4.98 -10.09
N VAL A 181 0.03 -6.08 -10.82
CA VAL A 181 0.41 -6.13 -12.25
C VAL A 181 -0.76 -6.06 -13.23
N TRP A 182 -1.98 -5.80 -12.76
CA TRP A 182 -3.17 -5.79 -13.61
C TRP A 182 -3.06 -4.73 -14.71
N LYS A 183 -3.09 -5.15 -15.97
CA LYS A 183 -2.92 -4.30 -17.16
C LYS A 183 -3.95 -3.18 -17.23
N GLY A 184 -5.22 -3.50 -16.96
CA GLY A 184 -6.33 -2.54 -17.03
C GLY A 184 -6.32 -1.48 -15.92
N THR A 185 -5.60 -1.70 -14.82
CA THR A 185 -5.49 -0.74 -13.72
C THR A 185 -4.51 0.37 -14.11
N THR A 186 -4.89 1.62 -13.86
CA THR A 186 -4.10 2.81 -14.26
C THR A 186 -3.75 3.73 -13.09
N LYS A 187 -4.48 3.61 -11.98
CA LYS A 187 -4.34 4.46 -10.81
C LYS A 187 -4.18 3.63 -9.55
N VAL A 188 -3.39 4.15 -8.61
CA VAL A 188 -3.26 3.60 -7.26
C VAL A 188 -3.25 4.71 -6.22
N GLY A 189 -3.89 4.47 -5.09
CA GLY A 189 -3.79 5.32 -3.90
C GLY A 189 -3.71 4.45 -2.65
N CYS A 190 -2.76 4.74 -1.78
CA CYS A 190 -2.46 3.91 -0.61
C CYS A 190 -2.47 4.71 0.69
N GLY A 191 -2.80 4.04 1.79
CA GLY A 191 -2.79 4.62 3.13
C GLY A 191 -2.40 3.58 4.18
N THR A 192 -1.56 4.00 5.13
CA THR A 192 -1.12 3.17 6.26
C THR A 192 -1.57 3.78 7.58
N TYR A 193 -1.80 2.91 8.57
CA TYR A 193 -2.09 3.34 9.93
C TYR A 193 -1.49 2.35 10.94
N GLU A 194 -0.92 2.86 12.04
CA GLU A 194 -0.39 2.05 13.13
C GLU A 194 -1.52 1.59 14.05
N CYS A 195 -1.76 0.28 14.11
CA CYS A 195 -2.75 -0.37 14.96
C CYS A 195 -2.07 -1.11 16.11
N SER A 196 -2.85 -1.61 17.07
CA SER A 196 -2.31 -2.43 18.18
C SER A 196 -1.52 -3.65 17.72
N ASP A 197 -1.91 -4.23 16.59
CA ASP A 197 -1.33 -5.45 16.03
C ASP A 197 -0.26 -5.19 14.94
N GLY A 198 0.05 -3.90 14.70
CA GLY A 198 1.04 -3.42 13.73
C GLY A 198 0.47 -2.44 12.72
N VAL A 199 1.28 -2.09 11.72
CA VAL A 199 0.87 -1.21 10.60
C VAL A 199 -0.10 -1.97 9.70
N LEU A 200 -1.30 -1.42 9.50
CA LEU A 200 -2.22 -1.81 8.44
C LEU A 200 -1.98 -0.93 7.21
N ALA A 201 -1.60 -1.55 6.10
CA ALA A 201 -1.48 -0.92 4.79
C ALA A 201 -2.64 -1.33 3.88
N THR A 202 -3.31 -0.33 3.29
CA THR A 202 -4.35 -0.51 2.28
C THR A 202 -3.92 0.22 1.02
N CYS A 203 -4.00 -0.45 -0.14
CA CYS A 203 -3.88 0.21 -1.45
C CYS A 203 -5.14 -0.06 -2.26
N ARG A 204 -5.67 1.00 -2.89
CA ARG A 204 -6.83 0.94 -3.77
C ARG A 204 -6.43 1.23 -5.21
N TYR A 205 -7.09 0.55 -6.14
CA TYR A 205 -6.72 0.48 -7.55
C TYR A 205 -7.90 0.85 -8.44
N ALA A 206 -7.68 1.69 -9.46
CA ALA A 206 -8.72 2.05 -10.42
C ALA A 206 -8.23 2.04 -11.88
N PRO A 207 -9.01 1.48 -12.83
CA PRO A 207 -10.09 0.51 -12.60
C PRO A 207 -9.65 -0.68 -11.75
N ALA A 208 -10.63 -1.34 -11.11
CA ALA A 208 -10.37 -2.54 -10.32
C ALA A 208 -9.74 -3.64 -11.18
N GLY A 209 -8.88 -4.46 -10.56
CA GLY A 209 -8.37 -5.68 -11.18
C GLY A 209 -9.13 -6.92 -10.74
N ASN A 210 -8.54 -8.09 -11.01
CA ASN A 210 -9.02 -9.39 -10.55
C ASN A 210 -10.46 -9.73 -10.97
N TYR A 211 -10.90 -9.25 -12.13
CA TYR A 211 -12.16 -9.69 -12.71
C TYR A 211 -12.04 -11.15 -13.16
N LEU A 212 -12.94 -11.99 -12.65
CA LEU A 212 -13.04 -13.39 -13.06
C LEU A 212 -13.24 -13.49 -14.58
N GLY A 213 -12.45 -14.34 -15.24
CA GLY A 213 -12.50 -14.47 -16.70
C GLY A 213 -11.60 -13.50 -17.46
N GLU A 214 -10.83 -12.65 -16.78
CA GLU A 214 -9.99 -11.63 -17.44
C GLU A 214 -8.50 -11.69 -17.08
N PHE A 215 -8.05 -12.70 -16.31
CA PHE A 215 -6.66 -12.79 -15.86
C PHE A 215 -5.69 -12.98 -17.02
N ALA A 216 -6.01 -13.84 -18.00
CA ALA A 216 -5.12 -14.10 -19.13
C ALA A 216 -4.83 -12.85 -19.96
N ALA A 217 -5.79 -11.93 -20.04
CA ALA A 217 -5.66 -10.67 -20.77
C ALA A 217 -4.95 -9.56 -19.97
N ASN A 218 -4.93 -9.67 -18.63
CA ASN A 218 -4.48 -8.59 -17.75
C ASN A 218 -3.21 -8.87 -16.96
N VAL A 219 -2.76 -10.12 -16.87
CA VAL A 219 -1.56 -10.50 -16.13
C VAL A 219 -0.51 -11.01 -17.12
N GLY A 220 0.28 -10.08 -17.64
CA GLY A 220 1.32 -10.37 -18.63
C GLY A 220 2.49 -11.15 -18.01
N GLU A 221 3.10 -12.05 -18.77
CA GLU A 221 4.33 -12.75 -18.37
C GLU A 221 5.50 -11.79 -18.12
N LEU A 222 6.55 -12.30 -17.47
CA LEU A 222 7.81 -11.57 -17.34
C LEU A 222 8.44 -11.35 -18.72
N LYS A 223 8.99 -10.15 -18.94
CA LYS A 223 9.83 -9.86 -20.11
C LYS A 223 11.05 -10.77 -20.08
N SER A 224 11.41 -11.35 -21.22
CA SER A 224 12.68 -12.06 -21.38
C SER A 224 13.84 -11.11 -21.05
N SER A 225 14.76 -11.54 -20.18
CA SER A 225 16.03 -10.86 -20.00
C SER A 225 16.81 -10.91 -21.32
N SER A 226 16.93 -9.76 -21.98
CA SER A 226 17.76 -9.53 -23.16
C SER A 226 19.24 -9.57 -22.84
#